data_AF-A0A0H5QXE0-F1
#
_entry.id   AF-A0A0H5QXE0-F1
#
_cell.length_a   1.000
_cell.length_b   1.000
_cell.length_c   1.000
_cell.angle_alpha   90.00
_cell.angle_beta   90.00
_cell.angle_gamma   90.00
#
_symmetry.space_group_name_H-M   'P 1'
#
loop_
_entity.id
_entity.type
_entity.pdbx_description
1 polymer ?
#
loop_
_entity_poly.entity_id
_entity_poly.type
_entity_poly.pdbx_seq_one_letter_code
_entity_poly.pdbx_strand_id
1 'polypeptide(L)'
;MSPITDDLESRCSRCGSTVDKSPDLQILYTTCCGVALCTECTNGLFRTRRSIQCPECSVAISRASFDEREFSQQKYENVSRHRKLTDSVSVSVVFQRYSRRLRWFY
;
A
#
# COMPACT_ATOMS: atom_id res chain seq x y z
N MET A 1 27.47 -12.10 -16.03
CA MET A 1 26.19 -11.48 -15.61
C MET A 1 26.45 -10.73 -14.32
N SER A 2 26.52 -9.40 -14.38
CA SER A 2 26.46 -8.57 -13.17
C SER A 2 24.99 -8.50 -12.76
N PRO A 3 24.59 -8.84 -11.52
CA PRO A 3 23.22 -8.61 -11.07
C PRO A 3 22.97 -7.11 -11.04
N ILE A 4 22.03 -6.66 -11.86
CA ILE A 4 21.64 -5.27 -12.02
C ILE A 4 20.65 -4.97 -10.89
N THR A 5 21.16 -4.27 -9.87
CA THR A 5 20.45 -3.29 -9.02
C THR A 5 19.18 -3.74 -8.29
N ASP A 6 19.35 -4.43 -7.15
CA ASP A 6 18.35 -4.46 -6.07
C ASP A 6 18.63 -3.39 -4.98
N ASP A 7 19.71 -2.62 -5.11
CA ASP A 7 20.13 -1.64 -4.09
C ASP A 7 19.44 -0.28 -4.21
N LEU A 8 18.76 0.00 -5.33
CA LEU A 8 18.10 1.29 -5.54
C LEU A 8 16.70 1.35 -4.91
N GLU A 9 16.03 0.20 -4.81
CA GLU A 9 14.68 0.10 -4.27
C GLU A 9 14.65 0.31 -2.74
N SER A 10 15.77 -0.01 -2.08
CA SER A 10 15.97 0.14 -0.63
C SER A 10 16.60 1.48 -0.22
N ARG A 11 16.55 2.49 -1.11
CA ARG A 11 17.20 3.79 -0.87
C ARG A 11 16.18 4.88 -0.63
N CYS A 12 16.37 5.60 0.46
CA CYS A 12 15.61 6.80 0.78
C CYS A 12 15.79 7.88 -0.31
N SER A 13 14.71 8.29 -0.97
CA SER A 13 14.76 9.28 -2.07
C SER A 13 15.20 10.68 -1.63
N ARG A 14 15.09 11.00 -0.33
CA ARG A 14 15.41 12.33 0.22
C ARG A 14 16.81 12.46 0.78
N CYS A 15 17.29 11.39 1.39
CA CYS A 15 18.53 11.36 2.17
C CYS A 15 19.60 10.49 1.53
N GLY A 16 19.22 9.61 0.60
CA GLY A 16 20.11 8.66 -0.03
C GLY A 16 20.66 7.61 0.94
N SER A 17 20.11 7.48 2.14
CA SER A 17 20.45 6.41 3.08
C SER A 17 19.91 5.08 2.54
N THR A 18 20.77 4.08 2.57
CA THR A 18 20.45 2.68 2.28
C THR A 18 20.52 1.88 3.57
N VAL A 19 19.83 0.75 3.61
CA VAL A 19 19.86 -0.19 4.74
C VAL A 19 21.30 -0.65 5.05
N ASP A 20 22.19 -0.68 4.06
CA ASP A 20 23.62 -1.02 4.26
C ASP A 20 24.35 -0.13 5.27
N LYS A 21 23.95 1.14 5.38
CA LYS A 21 24.59 2.08 6.29
C LYS A 21 24.02 2.00 7.70
N SER A 22 22.82 1.47 7.85
CA SER A 22 22.06 1.46 9.10
C SER A 22 21.07 0.31 9.05
N PRO A 23 21.38 -0.85 9.66
CA PRO A 23 20.53 -2.04 9.57
C PRO A 23 19.17 -1.87 10.27
N ASP A 24 19.04 -0.88 11.16
CA ASP A 24 17.79 -0.51 11.84
C ASP A 24 16.93 0.48 11.02
N LEU A 25 17.39 0.88 9.83
CA LEU A 25 16.69 1.86 9.01
C LEU A 25 15.48 1.23 8.32
N GLN A 26 14.29 1.52 8.82
CA GLN A 26 13.05 1.14 8.15
C GLN A 26 12.73 2.09 6.99
N ILE A 27 12.51 1.53 5.82
CA ILE A 27 12.04 2.24 4.62
C ILE A 27 10.52 2.11 4.54
N LEU A 28 9.85 3.23 4.35
CA LEU A 28 8.40 3.35 4.20
C LEU A 28 8.08 3.79 2.77
N TYR A 29 7.05 3.20 2.19
CA TYR A 29 6.57 3.51 0.85
C TYR A 29 5.31 4.35 0.92
N THR A 30 5.23 5.36 0.06
CA THR A 30 4.05 6.22 -0.02
C THR A 30 2.94 5.53 -0.82
N THR A 31 1.75 5.41 -0.25
CA THR A 31 0.59 4.73 -0.88
C THR A 31 0.07 5.39 -2.16
N CYS A 32 0.43 6.65 -2.44
CA CYS A 32 -0.01 7.33 -3.66
C CYS A 32 0.87 7.00 -4.88
N CYS A 33 2.20 7.01 -4.71
CA CYS A 33 3.15 7.08 -5.82
C CYS A 33 4.33 6.11 -5.65
N GLY A 34 4.36 5.33 -4.56
CA GLY A 34 5.38 4.30 -4.34
C GLY A 34 6.76 4.82 -3.94
N VAL A 35 6.91 6.12 -3.68
CA VAL A 35 8.21 6.71 -3.29
C VAL A 35 8.67 6.15 -1.94
N ALA A 36 9.91 5.67 -1.90
CA ALA A 36 10.60 5.13 -0.74
C ALA A 36 11.24 6.24 0.11
N LEU A 37 10.86 6.33 1.38
CA LEU A 37 11.38 7.29 2.36
C LEU A 37 11.74 6.61 3.68
N CYS A 38 12.81 7.06 4.32
CA CYS A 38 13.20 6.56 5.63
C CYS A 38 12.26 7.05 6.76
N THR A 39 12.13 6.30 7.86
CA THR A 39 11.36 6.71 9.05
C THR A 39 11.76 8.08 9.61
N GLU A 40 13.06 8.39 9.65
CA GLU A 40 13.55 9.70 10.11
C GLU A 40 13.10 10.83 9.16
N CYS A 41 13.10 10.55 7.86
CA CYS A 41 12.78 11.47 6.79
C CYS A 41 11.28 11.80 6.78
N THR A 42 10.43 10.79 6.93
CA THR A 42 8.99 10.96 7.08
C THR A 42 8.67 11.68 8.37
N ASN A 43 9.29 11.31 9.50
CA ASN A 43 9.10 12.00 10.77
C ASN A 43 9.48 13.48 10.69
N GLY A 44 10.59 13.80 10.00
CA GLY A 44 11.02 15.17 9.73
C GLY A 44 10.05 15.95 8.84
N LEU A 45 9.51 15.35 7.77
CA LEU A 45 8.52 15.97 6.89
C LEU A 45 7.25 16.40 7.64
N PHE A 46 6.75 15.51 8.50
CA PHE A 46 5.51 15.74 9.25
C PHE A 46 5.72 16.46 10.59
N ARG A 47 6.95 16.90 10.89
CA ARG A 47 7.25 17.61 12.14
C ARG A 47 6.57 18.98 12.19
N THR A 48 6.47 19.66 11.05
CA THR A 48 5.94 21.03 10.96
C THR A 48 4.52 21.09 10.39
N ARG A 49 4.12 20.12 9.57
CA ARG A 49 2.80 20.07 8.94
C ARG A 49 2.17 18.69 9.11
N ARG A 50 0.87 18.62 9.41
CA ARG A 50 0.14 17.34 9.56
C ARG A 50 -0.09 16.62 8.23
N SER A 51 -0.19 17.38 7.14
CA SER A 51 -0.33 16.88 5.78
C SER A 51 0.58 17.69 4.86
N ILE A 52 1.14 17.00 3.86
CA ILE A 52 1.97 17.60 2.82
C ILE A 52 1.45 17.13 1.46
N GLN A 53 1.70 17.91 0.41
CA GLN A 53 1.48 17.42 -0.95
C GLN A 53 2.70 16.63 -1.39
N CYS A 54 2.48 15.46 -2.00
CA CYS A 54 3.55 14.68 -2.58
C CYS A 54 4.17 15.45 -3.76
N PRO A 55 5.50 15.62 -3.84
CA PRO A 55 6.13 16.38 -4.93
C PRO A 55 5.97 15.73 -6.30
N GLU A 56 5.86 14.40 -6.36
CA GLU A 56 5.73 13.64 -7.61
C GLU A 56 4.31 13.69 -8.19
N CYS A 57 3.30 13.72 -7.33
CA CYS A 57 1.92 13.47 -7.75
C CYS A 57 0.89 14.43 -7.16
N SER A 58 1.32 15.45 -6.40
CA SER A 58 0.50 16.52 -5.82
C SER A 58 -0.64 16.08 -4.89
N VAL A 59 -0.79 14.77 -4.62
CA VAL A 59 -1.79 14.23 -3.70
C VAL A 59 -1.45 14.63 -2.27
N ALA A 60 -2.47 15.05 -1.52
CA ALA A 60 -2.33 15.32 -0.09
C ALA A 60 -2.10 14.00 0.67
N ILE A 61 -0.91 13.86 1.24
CA ILE A 61 -0.49 12.70 2.01
C ILE A 61 -0.37 13.05 3.49
N SER A 62 -0.75 12.08 4.32
CA SER A 62 -0.64 12.14 5.78
C SER A 62 0.35 11.08 6.27
N ARG A 63 0.72 11.09 7.56
CA ARG A 63 1.54 10.02 8.14
C ARG A 63 0.94 8.62 7.95
N ALA A 64 -0.39 8.50 7.97
CA ALA A 64 -1.08 7.23 7.76
C ALA A 64 -1.05 6.74 6.31
N SER A 65 -0.58 7.57 5.38
CA SER A 65 -0.44 7.22 3.96
C SER A 65 0.91 6.55 3.65
N PHE A 66 1.73 6.29 4.68
CA PHE A 66 3.00 5.57 4.59
C PHE A 66 2.85 4.18 5.19
N ASP A 67 3.39 3.19 4.49
CA ASP A 67 3.35 1.78 4.86
C ASP A 67 4.77 1.20 4.73
N GLU A 68 5.14 0.26 5.60
CA GLU A 68 6.42 -0.48 5.51
C GLU A 68 6.45 -1.43 4.31
N ARG A 69 5.27 -1.81 3.84
CA ARG A 69 5.11 -2.75 2.74
C ARG A 69 5.37 -2.04 1.43
N GLU A 70 6.05 -2.74 0.54
CA GLU A 70 6.31 -2.28 -0.82
C GLU A 70 5.00 -1.99 -1.55
N PHE A 71 5.01 -1.02 -2.45
CA PHE A 71 3.82 -0.59 -3.17
C PHE A 71 3.15 -1.75 -3.95
N SER A 72 3.95 -2.66 -4.51
CA SER A 72 3.51 -3.88 -5.18
C SER A 72 2.66 -4.77 -4.26
N GLN A 73 3.09 -4.92 -3.01
CA GLN A 73 2.39 -5.73 -2.00
C GLN A 73 1.07 -5.09 -1.58
N GLN A 74 1.05 -3.77 -1.42
CA GLN A 74 -0.19 -3.02 -1.10
C GLN A 74 -1.23 -3.19 -2.20
N LYS A 75 -0.82 -3.08 -3.47
CA LYS A 75 -1.70 -3.28 -4.63
C LYS A 75 -2.27 -4.71 -4.65
N TYR A 76 -1.42 -5.71 -4.42
CA TYR A 76 -1.84 -7.10 -4.39
C TYR A 76 -2.83 -7.39 -3.25
N GLU A 77 -2.57 -6.86 -2.06
CA GLU A 77 -3.46 -7.02 -0.92
C GLU A 77 -4.84 -6.40 -1.18
N ASN A 78 -4.87 -5.19 -1.75
CA ASN A 78 -6.12 -4.52 -2.09
C ASN A 78 -6.95 -5.33 -3.09
N VAL A 79 -6.32 -5.88 -4.14
CA VAL A 79 -7.00 -6.76 -5.12
C VAL A 79 -7.48 -8.05 -4.45
N SER A 80 -6.65 -8.67 -3.62
CA SER A 80 -6.99 -9.89 -2.90
C SER A 80 -8.15 -9.68 -1.94
N ARG A 81 -8.17 -8.54 -1.22
CA ARG A 81 -9.27 -8.13 -0.35
C ARG A 81 -10.56 -7.93 -1.16
N HIS A 82 -10.47 -7.25 -2.29
CA HIS A 82 -11.61 -7.02 -3.17
C HIS A 82 -12.21 -8.34 -3.68
N ARG A 83 -11.36 -9.31 -4.08
CA ARG A 83 -11.80 -10.64 -4.51
C ARG A 83 -12.55 -11.40 -3.42
N LYS A 84 -12.04 -11.39 -2.19
CA LYS A 84 -12.70 -12.04 -1.03
C LYS A 84 -14.10 -11.45 -0.78
N LEU A 85 -14.24 -10.13 -0.89
CA LEU A 85 -15.53 -9.46 -0.74
C LEU A 85 -16.48 -9.86 -1.88
N THR A 86 -16.05 -9.81 -3.14
CA THR A 86 -16.90 -10.17 -4.28
C THR A 86 -17.30 -11.64 -4.31
N ASP A 87 -16.41 -12.54 -3.88
CA ASP A 87 -16.68 -13.98 -3.79
C ASP A 87 -17.79 -14.27 -2.76
N SER A 88 -17.69 -13.67 -1.57
CA SER A 88 -18.73 -13.80 -0.52
C SER A 88 -20.09 -13.19 -0.91
N VAL A 89 -20.09 -12.12 -1.71
CA VAL A 89 -21.31 -11.50 -2.24
C VAL A 89 -21.98 -12.41 -3.27
N SER A 90 -21.19 -13.08 -4.13
CA SER A 90 -21.73 -13.98 -5.16
C SER A 90 -22.48 -15.18 -4.56
N VAL A 91 -21.93 -15.79 -3.50
CA VAL A 91 -22.58 -16.92 -2.79
C VAL A 91 -23.91 -16.49 -2.16
N SER A 92 -23.95 -15.33 -1.53
CA SER A 92 -25.17 -14.81 -0.88
C SER A 92 -26.28 -14.49 -1.88
N VAL A 93 -25.94 -13.88 -3.03
CA VAL A 93 -26.92 -13.57 -4.10
C VAL A 93 -27.47 -14.83 -4.75
N VAL A 94 -26.63 -15.86 -4.99
CA VAL A 94 -27.07 -17.14 -5.55
C VAL A 94 -28.02 -17.86 -4.59
N PHE A 95 -27.69 -17.90 -3.29
CA PHE A 95 -28.54 -18.54 -2.28
C PHE A 95 -29.92 -17.87 -2.16
N GLN A 96 -29.96 -16.53 -2.16
CA GLN A 96 -31.22 -15.78 -2.04
C GLN A 96 -32.13 -15.95 -3.29
N ARG A 97 -31.54 -16.19 -4.47
CA ARG A 97 -32.27 -16.44 -5.72
C ARG A 97 -32.83 -17.88 -5.77
N TYR A 98 -32.17 -18.85 -5.14
CA TYR A 98 -32.66 -20.22 -5.00
C TYR A 98 -33.86 -20.31 -4.04
N SER A 99 -33.79 -19.63 -2.89
CA SER A 99 -34.86 -19.63 -1.87
C SER A 99 -36.17 -18.98 -2.33
N ARG A 100 -36.12 -18.00 -3.24
CA ARG A 100 -37.33 -17.39 -3.83
C ARG A 100 -38.03 -18.30 -4.85
N ARG A 101 -37.33 -19.28 -5.43
CA ARG A 101 -37.88 -20.21 -6.42
C ARG A 101 -38.66 -21.37 -5.77
N LEU A 102 -38.34 -21.70 -4.52
CA LEU A 102 -39.02 -22.75 -3.73
C LEU A 102 -40.33 -22.27 -3.07
N ARG A 103 -40.67 -20.98 -3.16
CA ARG A 103 -41.90 -20.41 -2.57
C ARG A 103 -43.13 -20.44 -3.50
N TRP A 104 -43.03 -21.10 -4.66
CA TRP A 104 -44.09 -21.27 -5.67
C TRP A 104 -44.51 -22.74 -5.87
N PHE A 105 -44.03 -23.65 -5.02
CA PHE A 105 -44.32 -25.09 -5.11
C PHE A 105 -45.08 -25.64 -3.89
N TYR A 106 -45.70 -24.77 -3.09
CA TYR A 106 -46.66 -25.16 -2.05
C TYR A 106 -47.88 -24.25 -2.11
#